data_AF-A0A353PQH8-F1
#
_entry.id   AF-A0A353PQH8-F1
#
_cell.length_a   1.000
_cell.length_b   1.000
_cell.length_c   1.000
_cell.angle_alpha   90.00
_cell.angle_beta   90.00
_cell.angle_gamma   90.00
#
_symmetry.space_group_name_H-M   'P 1'
#
loop_
_entity.id
_entity.type
_entity.pdbx_description
1 polymer ?
#
loop_
_entity_poly.entity_id
_entity_poly.type
_entity_poly.pdbx_seq_one_letter_code
_entity_poly.pdbx_strand_id
1 'polypeptide(L)' 'MCSTHITSKDLQKPLTLEGEAWGEKIDFQRHALAVEIKGATFTELKAEIKANGEYIVQCIVDV' A
#
# COMPACT_ATOMS: atom_id res chain seq x y z
N MET A 1 -3.05 -8.56 13.07
CA MET A 1 -3.08 -8.66 11.60
C MET A 1 -3.67 -7.37 11.06
N CYS A 2 -3.00 -6.69 10.15
CA CYS A 2 -3.54 -5.51 9.46
C CYS A 2 -4.11 -5.98 8.11
N SER A 3 -5.36 -5.66 7.83
CA SER A 3 -6.00 -5.94 6.54
C SER A 3 -6.46 -4.62 5.91
N THR A 4 -6.42 -4.59 4.58
CA THR A 4 -6.85 -3.44 3.79
C THR A 4 -7.81 -3.90 2.70
N HIS A 5 -8.86 -3.12 2.47
CA HIS A 5 -9.78 -3.30 1.35
C HIS A 5 -9.72 -2.04 0.50
N ILE A 6 -9.55 -2.19 -0.81
CA ILE A 6 -9.44 -1.07 -1.76
C ILE A 6 -10.38 -1.35 -2.93
N THR A 7 -11.13 -0.33 -3.34
CA THR A 7 -12.01 -0.39 -4.51
C THR A 7 -11.73 0.78 -5.45
N SER A 8 -11.79 0.52 -6.76
CA SER A 8 -11.71 1.54 -7.80
C SER A 8 -13.08 1.76 -8.41
N LYS A 9 -13.51 3.02 -8.56
CA LYS A 9 -14.75 3.37 -9.27
C LYS A 9 -14.39 4.01 -10.62
N ASP A 10 -14.87 3.37 -11.69
CA ASP A 10 -15.03 3.87 -13.06
C ASP A 10 -13.85 4.63 -13.72
N LEU A 11 -13.22 4.01 -14.72
CA LEU A 11 -12.02 4.53 -15.43
C LEU A 11 -12.30 5.69 -16.40
N GLN A 12 -13.54 6.18 -16.49
CA GLN A 12 -13.96 7.25 -17.41
C GLN A 12 -14.00 8.65 -16.75
N LYS A 13 -13.55 8.76 -15.48
CA LYS A 13 -13.43 9.95 -14.64
C LYS A 13 -12.03 10.01 -13.99
N PRO A 14 -11.62 11.12 -13.33
CA PRO A 14 -10.40 11.11 -12.53
C PRO A 14 -10.38 9.89 -11.59
N LEU A 15 -9.28 9.13 -11.63
CA LEU A 15 -9.09 7.89 -10.88
C LEU A 15 -9.39 8.13 -9.39
N THR A 16 -10.50 7.56 -8.93
CA THR A 16 -10.90 7.61 -7.52
C THR A 16 -10.71 6.23 -6.90
N LEU A 17 -9.99 6.20 -5.78
CA LEU A 17 -9.80 5.01 -4.96
C LEU A 17 -10.41 5.26 -3.58
N GLU A 18 -11.18 4.28 -3.11
CA GLU A 18 -11.69 4.24 -1.75
C GLU A 18 -11.06 3.03 -1.06
N GLY A 19 -10.60 3.21 0.18
CA GLY A 19 -10.03 2.11 0.94
C GLY A 19 -10.23 2.26 2.44
N GLU A 20 -10.25 1.12 3.12
CA GLU A 20 -10.38 1.01 4.56
C GLU A 20 -9.24 0.16 5.12
N ALA A 21 -8.68 0.58 6.26
CA ALA A 21 -7.60 -0.10 6.96
C ALA A 21 -8.00 -0.38 8.41
N TRP A 22 -7.67 -1.57 8.90
CA TRP A 22 -8.02 -2.02 10.24
C TRP A 22 -6.76 -2.42 11.01
N GLY A 23 -6.69 -2.02 12.28
CA GLY A 23 -5.54 -2.30 13.14
C GLY A 23 -5.78 -1.90 14.59
N GLU A 24 -4.69 -1.80 15.34
CA GLU A 24 -4.69 -1.44 16.75
C GLU A 24 -3.55 -0.46 17.05
N LYS A 25 -3.56 0.13 18.26
CA LYS A 25 -2.46 0.98 18.69
C LYS A 25 -1.16 0.19 18.74
N ILE A 26 -0.06 0.87 18.39
CA ILE A 26 1.27 0.29 18.46
C ILE A 26 1.59 -0.09 19.91
N ASP A 27 2.06 -1.33 20.10
CA ASP A 27 2.54 -1.89 21.34
C ASP A 27 3.98 -2.35 21.13
N PHE A 28 4.96 -1.64 21.72
CA PHE A 28 6.38 -1.91 21.52
C PHE A 28 6.86 -3.24 22.13
N GLN A 29 6.14 -3.80 23.10
CA GLN A 29 6.52 -5.08 23.71
C GLN A 29 6.05 -6.26 22.88
N ARG A 30 4.93 -6.10 22.18
CA ARG A 30 4.30 -7.16 21.38
C ARG A 30 4.60 -7.06 19.89
N HIS A 31 4.67 -5.86 19.33
CA HIS A 31 4.90 -5.65 17.91
C HIS A 31 6.40 -5.62 17.61
N ALA A 32 6.84 -6.50 16.72
CA ALA A 32 8.20 -6.50 16.18
C ALA A 32 8.37 -5.37 15.17
N LEU A 33 8.41 -4.13 15.66
CA LEU A 33 8.62 -2.95 14.83
C LEU A 33 10.03 -2.97 14.25
N ALA A 34 10.14 -2.70 12.95
CA ALA A 34 11.41 -2.50 12.28
C ALA A 34 11.80 -1.01 12.37
N VAL A 35 12.07 -0.38 11.23
CA VAL A 35 12.33 1.05 11.12
C VAL A 35 11.06 1.82 10.74
N GLU A 36 10.99 3.08 11.15
CA GLU A 36 9.90 3.98 10.78
C GLU A 36 9.99 4.36 9.30
N ILE A 37 8.86 4.39 8.60
CA ILE A 37 8.81 4.88 7.22
C ILE A 37 8.61 6.39 7.23
N LYS A 38 9.51 7.12 6.59
CA LYS A 38 9.47 8.59 6.49
C LYS A 38 8.63 9.08 5.31
N GLY A 39 8.57 8.30 4.23
CA GLY A 39 7.74 8.65 3.07
C GLY A 39 7.78 7.61 1.94
N ALA A 40 6.73 7.62 1.11
CA ALA A 40 6.73 6.94 -0.18
C ALA A 40 7.34 7.86 -1.24
N THR A 41 8.10 7.30 -2.18
CA THR A 41 8.81 8.09 -3.21
C THR A 41 8.44 7.66 -4.64
N PHE A 42 8.78 8.48 -5.63
CA PHE A 42 8.63 8.14 -7.04
C PHE A 42 9.76 7.27 -7.59
N THR A 43 10.81 7.03 -6.79
CA THR A 43 11.94 6.20 -7.20
C THR A 43 11.48 4.75 -7.38
N GLU A 44 11.72 4.20 -8.57
CA GLU A 44 11.24 2.86 -8.97
C GLU A 44 9.72 2.67 -8.84
N LEU A 45 8.92 3.75 -8.92
CA LEU A 45 7.45 3.63 -8.95
C LEU A 45 7.02 2.89 -10.22
N LYS A 46 6.36 1.75 -10.02
CA LYS A 46 5.87 0.91 -11.12
C LYS A 46 4.57 0.21 -10.72
N ALA A 47 3.63 0.14 -11.66
CA ALA A 47 2.42 -0.65 -11.58
C ALA A 47 2.31 -1.51 -12.84
N GLU A 48 2.18 -2.83 -12.69
CA GLU A 48 2.09 -3.75 -13.83
C GLU A 48 1.17 -4.94 -13.55
N ILE A 49 0.68 -5.56 -14.63
CA ILE A 49 -0.03 -6.84 -14.58
C ILE A 49 0.97 -7.90 -15.06
N LYS A 50 1.31 -8.85 -14.20
CA LYS A 50 2.17 -9.99 -14.55
C LYS A 50 1.48 -10.89 -15.58
N ALA A 51 2.28 -11.75 -16.22
CA ALA A 51 1.77 -12.76 -17.14
C ALA A 51 0.73 -13.73 -16.52
N ASN A 52 0.75 -13.93 -15.20
CA ASN A 52 -0.24 -14.75 -14.48
C ASN A 52 -1.51 -13.98 -14.09
N GLY A 53 -1.66 -12.71 -14.50
CA GLY A 53 -2.81 -11.86 -14.19
C GLY A 53 -2.75 -11.15 -12.83
N GLU A 54 -1.67 -11.33 -12.06
CA GLU A 54 -1.50 -10.60 -10.80
C GLU A 54 -1.10 -9.14 -11.03
N TYR A 55 -1.65 -8.24 -10.23
CA TYR A 55 -1.20 -6.86 -10.16
C TYR A 55 0.01 -6.76 -9.23
N ILE A 56 1.09 -6.11 -9.67
CA ILE A 56 2.19 -5.65 -8.81
C ILE A 56 2.19 -4.13 -8.81
N VAL A 57 2.34 -3.55 -7.62
CA VAL A 57 2.69 -2.15 -7.45
C VAL A 57 3.90 -2.07 -6.52
N GLN A 58 4.89 -1.27 -6.89
CA GLN A 58 6.12 -1.08 -6.12
C GLN A 58 6.56 0.38 -6.12
N CYS A 59 7.30 0.76 -5.08
CA CYS A 59 8.11 1.98 -5.02
C CYS A 59 9.20 1.81 -3.96
N ILE A 60 10.22 2.66 -3.97
CA ILE A 60 11.17 2.78 -2.86
C ILE A 60 10.58 3.67 -1.76
N VAL A 61 10.71 3.22 -0.52
CA VAL A 61 10.35 3.99 0.68
C VAL A 61 11.59 4.61 1.31
N ASP A 62 11.43 5.83 1.83
CA ASP A 62 12.43 6.46 2.69
C ASP A 62 12.27 5.94 4.12
N VAL A 63 13.37 5.53 4.75
CA VAL A 63 13.42 4.85 6.07
C VAL A 63 14.35 5.53 7.03
#